data_AF-A0A2V9GKV7-F1
#
_entry.id   AF-A0A2V9GKV7-F1
#
_cell.length_a   1.000
_cell.length_b   1.000
_cell.length_c   1.000
_cell.angle_alpha   90.00
_cell.angle_beta   90.00
_cell.angle_gamma   90.00
#
_symmetry.space_group_name_H-M   'P 1'
#
loop_
_entity.id
_entity.type
_entity.pdbx_description
1 polymer ?
#
loop_
_entity_poly.entity_id
_entity_poly.type
_entity_poly.pdbx_seq_one_letter_code
_entity_poly.pdbx_strand_id
1 'polypeptide(L)'
;MLEKIGAGFEFYQLGKSYAYAGNWLNEARELDPDGAVGQMAVLVSLARGGAPRLGKDQDIFHTMVVDGEWLLAKNPDATTAAQVHFMIGDAYSDIVALAGGAEPDYDDPAKYRDEADSARKKALQHYRAGLAADGISENAKDAWLQAWHLSAGLLPTTRYVYIND
;
A
#
# COMPACT_ATOMS: atom_id res chain seq x y z
N MET A 1 -26.56 9.82 6.27
CA MET A 1 -25.34 10.25 5.56
C MET A 1 -24.25 10.37 6.60
N LEU A 2 -23.15 9.64 6.47
CA LEU A 2 -22.08 9.55 7.49
C LEU A 2 -21.40 10.91 7.74
N GLU A 3 -21.37 11.79 6.75
CA GLU A 3 -20.89 13.18 6.91
C GLU A 3 -21.62 13.93 8.04
N LYS A 4 -22.93 13.73 8.19
CA LYS A 4 -23.73 14.41 9.21
C LYS A 4 -23.37 14.01 10.63
N ILE A 5 -22.63 12.91 10.79
CA ILE A 5 -22.15 12.42 12.08
C ILE A 5 -20.61 12.51 12.20
N GLY A 6 -19.96 13.25 11.30
CA GLY A 6 -18.54 13.61 11.43
C GLY A 6 -17.56 12.84 10.55
N ALA A 7 -18.02 11.98 9.62
CA ALA A 7 -17.12 11.36 8.66
C ALA A 7 -16.65 12.39 7.60
N GLY A 8 -15.35 12.48 7.39
CA GLY A 8 -14.74 13.32 6.35
C GLY A 8 -14.72 12.61 5.00
N PHE A 9 -14.94 13.37 3.94
CA PHE A 9 -14.90 12.88 2.56
C PHE A 9 -14.09 13.84 1.69
N GLU A 10 -13.37 13.28 0.75
CA GLU A 10 -12.60 14.02 -0.25
C GLU A 10 -13.09 13.68 -1.64
N PHE A 11 -13.07 14.67 -2.53
CA PHE A 11 -13.46 14.47 -3.91
C PHE A 11 -12.30 13.81 -4.67
N TYR A 12 -12.57 12.62 -5.19
CA TYR A 12 -11.62 11.83 -5.94
C TYR A 12 -11.88 12.03 -7.45
N GLN A 13 -10.92 12.69 -8.12
CA GLN A 13 -11.08 13.16 -9.51
C GLN A 13 -11.28 12.00 -10.49
N LEU A 14 -10.45 10.95 -10.41
CA LEU A 14 -10.48 9.81 -11.34
C LEU A 14 -11.84 9.07 -11.33
N GLY A 15 -12.46 8.97 -10.15
CA GLY A 15 -13.77 8.34 -9.96
C GLY A 15 -14.95 9.30 -10.04
N LYS A 16 -14.70 10.61 -10.16
CA LYS A 16 -15.69 11.70 -10.05
C LYS A 16 -16.65 11.50 -8.87
N SER A 17 -16.10 11.08 -7.73
CA SER A 17 -16.87 10.64 -6.57
C SER A 17 -16.25 11.11 -5.27
N TYR A 18 -17.06 11.28 -4.23
CA TYR A 18 -16.56 11.47 -2.87
C TYR A 18 -16.17 10.13 -2.25
N ALA A 19 -14.92 10.03 -1.79
CA ALA A 19 -14.41 8.89 -1.05
C ALA A 19 -14.19 9.29 0.41
N TYR A 20 -14.43 8.35 1.33
CA TYR A 20 -14.19 8.59 2.74
C TYR A 20 -12.69 8.84 3.00
N ALA A 21 -12.38 9.97 3.63
CA ALA A 21 -11.03 10.53 3.79
C ALA A 21 -10.21 9.87 4.90
N GLY A 22 -10.76 8.94 5.68
CA GLY A 22 -9.99 8.21 6.70
C GLY A 22 -9.95 8.87 8.07
N ASN A 23 -10.66 9.98 8.33
CA ASN A 23 -10.54 10.72 9.59
C ASN A 23 -10.85 9.89 10.85
N TRP A 24 -11.89 9.04 10.86
CA TRP A 24 -12.12 8.13 11.99
C TRP A 24 -11.13 6.97 12.05
N LEU A 25 -10.47 6.58 10.95
CA LEU A 25 -9.38 5.58 11.02
C LEU A 25 -8.16 6.19 11.70
N ASN A 26 -7.85 7.46 11.40
CA ASN A 26 -6.81 8.20 12.08
C ASN A 26 -7.14 8.38 13.57
N GLU A 27 -8.37 8.79 13.89
CA GLU A 27 -8.81 8.93 15.28
C GLU A 27 -8.78 7.59 16.04
N ALA A 28 -9.22 6.50 15.42
CA ALA A 28 -9.13 5.15 16.00
C ALA A 28 -7.68 4.74 16.30
N ARG A 29 -6.74 5.06 15.40
CA ARG A 29 -5.31 4.85 15.62
C ARG A 29 -4.75 5.75 16.72
N GLU A 30 -5.20 6.98 16.84
CA GLU A 30 -4.73 7.90 17.89
C GLU A 30 -5.25 7.53 19.28
N LEU A 31 -6.50 7.06 19.37
CA LEU A 31 -7.13 6.66 20.62
C LEU A 31 -6.61 5.34 21.18
N ASP A 32 -6.21 4.41 20.32
CA ASP A 32 -5.69 3.09 20.69
C ASP A 32 -4.44 2.73 19.86
N PRO A 33 -3.33 3.47 20.00
CA PRO A 33 -2.19 3.36 19.10
C PRO A 33 -1.55 1.98 19.14
N ASP A 34 -1.47 1.35 20.30
CA ASP A 34 -0.84 0.03 20.43
C ASP A 34 -1.84 -1.13 20.55
N GLY A 35 -3.13 -0.85 20.73
CA GLY A 35 -4.15 -1.88 20.87
C GLY A 35 -4.81 -2.29 19.55
N ALA A 36 -5.80 -3.18 19.69
CA ALA A 36 -6.43 -3.86 18.57
C ALA A 36 -7.18 -2.91 17.64
N VAL A 37 -7.72 -1.80 18.16
CA VAL A 37 -8.49 -0.85 17.35
C VAL A 37 -7.55 -0.06 16.44
N GLY A 38 -6.42 0.43 16.94
CA GLY A 38 -5.44 1.14 16.11
C GLY A 38 -4.78 0.22 15.09
N GLN A 39 -4.48 -1.02 15.45
CA GLN A 39 -3.96 -2.01 14.50
C GLN A 39 -4.95 -2.31 13.38
N MET A 40 -6.23 -2.51 13.71
CA MET A 40 -7.29 -2.70 12.71
C MET A 40 -7.47 -1.47 11.81
N ALA A 41 -7.39 -0.26 12.38
CA ALA A 41 -7.50 0.97 11.61
C ALA A 41 -6.37 1.09 10.58
N VAL A 42 -5.15 0.71 10.95
CA VAL A 42 -4.01 0.66 10.03
C VAL A 42 -4.21 -0.41 8.96
N LEU A 43 -4.64 -1.62 9.32
CA LEU A 43 -4.91 -2.69 8.35
C LEU A 43 -5.97 -2.28 7.31
N VAL A 44 -7.06 -1.65 7.75
CA VAL A 44 -8.12 -1.15 6.86
C VAL A 44 -7.61 -0.01 5.98
N SER A 45 -6.73 0.85 6.50
CA SER A 45 -6.06 1.89 5.70
C SER A 45 -5.20 1.26 4.58
N LEU A 46 -4.36 0.28 4.91
CA LEU A 46 -3.53 -0.44 3.95
C LEU A 46 -4.37 -1.16 2.88
N ALA A 47 -5.42 -1.86 3.28
CA ALA A 47 -6.33 -2.56 2.36
C ALA A 47 -7.05 -1.63 1.36
N ARG A 48 -7.09 -0.33 1.65
CA ARG A 48 -7.69 0.69 0.78
C ARG A 48 -6.66 1.44 -0.06
N GLY A 49 -5.41 0.98 -0.08
CA GLY A 49 -4.31 1.63 -0.78
C GLY A 49 -3.73 2.82 -0.03
N GLY A 50 -3.94 2.90 1.29
CA GLY A 50 -3.53 4.01 2.13
C GLY A 50 -4.62 5.08 2.23
N ALA A 51 -4.98 5.46 3.45
CA ALA A 51 -5.81 6.64 3.65
C ALA A 51 -5.04 7.91 3.22
N PRO A 52 -5.70 8.88 2.56
CA PRO A 52 -5.10 10.20 2.39
C PRO A 52 -4.80 10.74 3.79
N ARG A 53 -3.51 10.78 4.15
CA ARG A 53 -3.10 11.53 5.33
C ARG A 53 -3.19 13.00 4.93
N LEU A 54 -4.29 13.63 5.33
CA LEU A 54 -4.51 15.06 5.21
C LEU A 54 -3.19 15.83 5.40
N GLY A 55 -2.72 16.48 4.33
CA GLY A 55 -1.66 17.49 4.39
C GLY A 55 -0.21 17.00 4.54
N LYS A 56 0.14 15.77 4.14
CA LYS A 56 1.57 15.40 4.01
C LYS A 56 1.91 15.04 2.58
N ASP A 57 2.94 15.68 2.05
CA ASP A 57 3.63 15.37 0.78
C ASP A 57 4.34 13.99 0.80
N GLN A 58 3.84 13.05 1.62
CA GLN A 58 4.35 11.69 1.64
C GLN A 58 3.66 10.90 0.54
N ASP A 59 4.49 10.46 -0.39
CA ASP A 59 4.16 9.47 -1.39
C ASP A 59 3.45 8.25 -0.77
N ILE A 60 2.41 7.80 -1.45
CA ILE A 60 1.50 6.76 -0.95
C ILE A 60 2.24 5.44 -0.74
N PHE A 61 3.23 5.13 -1.58
CA PHE A 61 4.03 3.92 -1.46
C PHE A 61 4.84 3.92 -0.16
N HIS A 62 5.52 5.03 0.18
CA HIS A 62 6.25 5.13 1.45
C HIS A 62 5.31 5.08 2.64
N THR A 63 4.09 5.62 2.53
CA THR A 63 3.08 5.53 3.59
C THR A 63 2.66 4.07 3.82
N MET A 64 2.39 3.32 2.75
CA MET A 64 2.04 1.90 2.80
C MET A 64 3.16 1.07 3.44
N VAL A 65 4.42 1.35 3.10
CA VAL A 65 5.59 0.69 3.70
C VAL A 65 5.66 1.00 5.20
N VAL A 66 5.62 2.28 5.60
CA VAL A 66 5.75 2.68 7.02
C VAL A 66 4.65 2.07 7.88
N ASP A 67 3.40 2.09 7.40
CA ASP A 67 2.27 1.55 8.15
C ASP A 67 2.26 0.02 8.17
N GLY A 68 2.64 -0.62 7.07
CA GLY A 68 2.78 -2.07 7.00
C GLY A 68 3.87 -2.58 7.96
N GLU A 69 5.06 -1.98 7.92
CA GLU A 69 6.17 -2.35 8.82
C GLU A 69 5.81 -2.12 10.28
N TRP A 70 5.14 -1.00 10.57
CA TRP A 70 4.64 -0.72 11.91
C TRP A 70 3.66 -1.82 12.39
N LEU A 71 2.76 -2.27 11.52
CA LEU A 71 1.79 -3.32 11.85
C LEU A 71 2.48 -4.68 12.01
N LEU A 72 3.45 -5.03 11.16
CA LEU A 72 4.24 -6.26 11.31
C LEU A 72 5.00 -6.29 12.64
N ALA A 73 5.52 -5.16 13.10
CA ALA A 73 6.19 -5.04 14.40
C ALA A 73 5.27 -5.30 15.60
N LYS A 74 3.94 -5.28 15.41
CA LYS A 74 2.95 -5.67 16.42
C LYS A 74 2.71 -7.16 16.51
N ASN A 75 3.40 -7.97 15.68
CA ASN A 75 3.25 -9.43 15.60
C ASN A 75 1.78 -9.85 15.38
N PRO A 76 1.16 -9.41 14.27
CA PRO A 76 -0.19 -9.83 13.94
C PRO A 76 -0.22 -11.34 13.67
N ASP A 77 -1.42 -11.93 13.61
CA ASP A 77 -1.56 -13.34 13.25
C ASP A 77 -0.99 -13.63 11.84
N ALA A 78 -0.68 -14.89 11.56
CA ALA A 78 -0.01 -15.27 10.32
C ALA A 78 -0.77 -14.87 9.05
N THR A 79 -2.11 -14.87 9.08
CA THR A 79 -2.94 -14.47 7.93
C THR A 79 -2.81 -12.99 7.66
N THR A 80 -2.95 -12.18 8.72
CA THR A 80 -2.79 -10.73 8.65
C THR A 80 -1.34 -10.36 8.26
N ALA A 81 -0.34 -11.02 8.84
CA ALA A 81 1.07 -10.81 8.50
C ALA A 81 1.34 -11.07 7.01
N ALA A 82 0.81 -12.18 6.45
CA ALA A 82 0.96 -12.50 5.04
C ALA A 82 0.36 -11.41 4.14
N GLN A 83 -0.85 -10.94 4.45
CA GLN A 83 -1.51 -9.87 3.71
C GLN A 83 -0.71 -8.57 3.77
N VAL A 84 -0.21 -8.19 4.94
CA VAL A 84 0.60 -6.98 5.10
C VAL A 84 1.91 -7.09 4.32
N HIS A 85 2.56 -8.25 4.32
CA HIS A 85 3.72 -8.50 3.47
C HIS A 85 3.39 -8.31 1.99
N PHE A 86 2.26 -8.83 1.49
CA PHE A 86 1.85 -8.61 0.10
C PHE A 86 1.65 -7.11 -0.19
N MET A 87 0.97 -6.38 0.68
CA MET A 87 0.71 -4.94 0.51
C MET A 87 2.01 -4.11 0.49
N ILE A 88 2.99 -4.42 1.35
CA ILE A 88 4.31 -3.77 1.33
C ILE A 88 5.07 -4.15 0.06
N GLY A 89 4.98 -5.42 -0.35
CA GLY A 89 5.56 -5.91 -1.60
C GLY A 89 5.05 -5.12 -2.80
N ASP A 90 3.74 -4.91 -2.88
CA ASP A 90 3.09 -4.12 -3.93
C ASP A 90 3.52 -2.65 -3.90
N ALA A 91 3.64 -2.04 -2.72
CA ALA A 91 4.10 -0.65 -2.62
C ALA A 91 5.53 -0.48 -3.16
N TYR A 92 6.44 -1.42 -2.86
CA TYR A 92 7.77 -1.41 -3.46
C TYR A 92 7.76 -1.79 -4.95
N SER A 93 6.86 -2.67 -5.37
CA SER A 93 6.67 -3.04 -6.77
C SER A 93 6.24 -1.84 -7.61
N ASP A 94 5.36 -0.97 -7.09
CA ASP A 94 4.92 0.25 -7.76
C ASP A 94 6.07 1.24 -7.98
N ILE A 95 6.97 1.39 -7.00
CA ILE A 95 8.19 2.20 -7.17
C ILE A 95 9.03 1.69 -8.35
N VAL A 96 9.16 0.37 -8.51
CA VAL A 96 9.87 -0.25 -9.65
C VAL A 96 9.11 -0.02 -10.96
N ALA A 97 7.78 -0.16 -10.95
CA ALA A 97 6.92 0.03 -12.10
C ALA A 97 7.05 1.47 -12.64
N LEU A 98 6.91 2.46 -11.75
CA LEU A 98 7.00 3.88 -12.09
C LEU A 98 8.40 4.27 -12.56
N ALA A 99 9.45 3.83 -11.89
CA ALA A 99 10.82 4.06 -12.33
C ALA A 99 11.09 3.51 -13.74
N GLY A 100 10.41 2.40 -14.09
CA GLY A 100 10.47 1.75 -15.39
C GLY A 100 9.49 2.29 -16.44
N GLY A 101 8.66 3.28 -16.10
CA GLY A 101 7.69 3.88 -17.03
C GLY A 101 6.47 3.03 -17.33
N ALA A 102 6.05 2.16 -16.39
CA ALA A 102 4.83 1.35 -16.54
C ALA A 102 3.55 2.20 -16.63
N GLU A 103 3.59 3.44 -16.11
CA GLU A 103 2.50 4.42 -16.16
C GLU A 103 2.95 5.65 -16.95
N PRO A 104 2.60 5.74 -18.24
CA PRO A 104 3.02 6.84 -19.11
C PRO A 104 2.51 8.21 -18.65
N ASP A 105 1.36 8.23 -17.98
CA ASP A 105 0.66 9.44 -17.53
C ASP A 105 1.04 9.85 -16.10
N TYR A 106 2.03 9.19 -15.49
CA TYR A 106 2.55 9.58 -14.18
C TYR A 106 3.49 10.79 -14.31
N ASP A 107 3.25 11.84 -13.53
CA ASP A 107 3.88 13.16 -13.70
C ASP A 107 5.42 13.16 -13.59
N ASP A 108 6.01 12.33 -12.71
CA ASP A 108 7.46 12.29 -12.50
C ASP A 108 7.99 10.88 -12.17
N PRO A 109 8.18 10.01 -13.18
CA PRO A 109 8.78 8.70 -12.98
C PRO A 109 10.29 8.78 -12.65
N ALA A 110 10.95 9.92 -12.91
CA ALA A 110 12.37 10.09 -12.64
C ALA A 110 12.67 10.08 -11.13
N LYS A 111 11.71 10.52 -10.31
CA LYS A 111 11.74 10.48 -8.84
C LYS A 111 12.12 9.11 -8.26
N TYR A 112 11.73 8.01 -8.91
CA TYR A 112 11.91 6.65 -8.36
C TYR A 112 13.12 5.89 -8.90
N ARG A 113 13.85 6.44 -9.88
CA ARG A 113 14.96 5.74 -10.55
C ARG A 113 16.06 5.32 -9.58
N ASP A 114 16.41 6.20 -8.64
CA ASP A 114 17.48 5.93 -7.67
C ASP A 114 17.07 4.89 -6.61
N GLU A 115 15.77 4.73 -6.35
CA GLU A 115 15.25 3.76 -5.37
C GLU A 115 14.96 2.38 -6.01
N ALA A 116 14.74 2.30 -7.32
CA ALA A 116 14.20 1.13 -8.02
C ALA A 116 14.92 -0.19 -7.68
N ASP A 117 16.25 -0.21 -7.64
CA ASP A 117 17.02 -1.42 -7.34
C ASP A 117 16.84 -1.88 -5.88
N SER A 118 16.75 -0.92 -4.95
CA SER A 118 16.47 -1.19 -3.54
C SER A 118 15.04 -1.67 -3.35
N ALA A 119 14.09 -0.98 -3.97
CA ALA A 119 12.67 -1.33 -3.96
C ALA A 119 12.43 -2.74 -4.51
N ARG A 120 13.06 -3.11 -5.63
CA ARG A 120 12.97 -4.47 -6.19
C ARG A 120 13.40 -5.54 -5.18
N LYS A 121 14.52 -5.34 -4.48
CA LYS A 121 15.01 -6.30 -3.49
C LYS A 121 14.04 -6.44 -2.32
N LYS A 122 13.51 -5.31 -1.83
CA LYS A 122 12.56 -5.29 -0.73
C LYS A 122 11.21 -5.90 -1.13
N ALA A 123 10.67 -5.56 -2.29
CA ALA A 123 9.46 -6.19 -2.83
C ALA A 123 9.59 -7.72 -2.85
N LEU A 124 10.69 -8.24 -3.41
CA LEU A 124 10.95 -9.68 -3.43
C LEU A 124 11.08 -10.29 -2.04
N GLN A 125 11.67 -9.58 -1.07
CA GLN A 125 11.75 -10.02 0.32
C GLN A 125 10.35 -10.14 0.94
N HIS A 126 9.50 -9.13 0.79
CA HIS A 126 8.16 -9.13 1.35
C HIS A 126 7.27 -10.17 0.67
N TYR A 127 7.29 -10.30 -0.65
CA TYR A 127 6.54 -11.35 -1.35
C TYR A 127 6.95 -12.74 -0.90
N ARG A 128 8.26 -13.02 -0.73
CA ARG A 128 8.72 -14.31 -0.19
C ARG A 128 8.22 -14.58 1.22
N ALA A 129 8.23 -13.57 2.10
CA ALA A 129 7.74 -13.70 3.46
C ALA A 129 6.22 -13.98 3.50
N GLY A 130 5.42 -13.26 2.70
CA GLY A 130 4.00 -13.50 2.58
C GLY A 130 3.67 -14.88 2.00
N LEU A 131 4.35 -15.29 0.91
CA LEU A 131 4.16 -16.57 0.25
C LEU A 131 4.54 -17.77 1.13
N ALA A 132 5.47 -17.59 2.07
CA ALA A 132 5.83 -18.63 3.03
C ALA A 132 4.72 -18.89 4.06
N ALA A 133 3.88 -17.89 4.34
CA ALA A 133 2.76 -17.98 5.28
C ALA A 133 1.43 -18.29 4.57
N ASP A 134 1.23 -17.81 3.35
CA ASP A 134 0.05 -18.05 2.51
C ASP A 134 0.46 -18.21 1.04
N GLY A 135 0.39 -19.45 0.55
CA GLY A 135 0.75 -19.78 -0.83
C GLY A 135 -0.43 -20.07 -1.76
N ILE A 136 -1.68 -19.91 -1.30
CA ILE A 136 -2.86 -20.38 -2.05
C ILE A 136 -3.97 -19.35 -2.24
N SER A 137 -3.99 -18.27 -1.46
CA SER A 137 -5.00 -17.22 -1.64
C SER A 137 -4.85 -16.50 -2.99
N GLU A 138 -5.89 -15.75 -3.39
CA GLU A 138 -5.80 -14.90 -4.59
C GLU A 138 -4.68 -13.86 -4.45
N ASN A 139 -4.51 -13.27 -3.25
CA ASN A 139 -3.40 -12.36 -2.97
C ASN A 139 -2.04 -13.04 -3.15
N ALA A 140 -1.91 -14.32 -2.77
CA ALA A 140 -0.70 -15.09 -2.96
C ALA A 140 -0.40 -15.34 -4.45
N LYS A 141 -1.42 -15.60 -5.27
CA LYS A 141 -1.26 -15.76 -6.72
C LYS A 141 -0.80 -14.46 -7.38
N ASP A 142 -1.43 -13.35 -7.02
CA ASP A 142 -1.03 -12.02 -7.51
C ASP A 142 0.40 -11.68 -7.08
N ALA A 143 0.73 -11.87 -5.80
CA ALA A 143 2.07 -11.64 -5.26
C ALA A 143 3.13 -12.53 -5.94
N TRP A 144 2.80 -13.78 -6.24
CA TRP A 144 3.68 -14.67 -6.98
C TRP A 144 3.97 -14.14 -8.39
N LEU A 145 2.94 -13.65 -9.10
CA LEU A 145 3.10 -13.06 -10.43
C LEU A 145 3.97 -11.80 -10.39
N GLN A 146 3.74 -10.89 -9.43
CA GLN A 146 4.58 -9.71 -9.26
C GLN A 146 6.03 -10.08 -8.94
N ALA A 147 6.24 -11.00 -8.00
CA ALA A 147 7.58 -11.48 -7.66
C ALA A 147 8.29 -12.14 -8.85
N TRP A 148 7.55 -12.84 -9.71
CA TRP A 148 8.10 -13.42 -10.93
C TRP A 148 8.56 -12.36 -11.93
N HIS A 149 7.74 -11.34 -12.22
CA HIS A 149 8.13 -10.21 -13.07
C HIS A 149 9.40 -9.52 -12.56
N LEU A 150 9.41 -9.16 -11.27
CA LEU A 150 10.56 -8.50 -10.63
C LEU A 150 11.83 -9.35 -10.70
N SER A 151 11.72 -10.66 -10.52
CA SER A 151 12.86 -11.59 -10.59
C SER A 151 13.38 -11.75 -12.02
N ALA A 152 12.50 -11.68 -13.02
CA ALA A 152 12.85 -11.73 -14.44
C ALA A 152 13.36 -10.39 -14.99
N GLY A 153 13.35 -9.31 -14.18
CA GLY A 153 13.69 -7.96 -14.63
C GLY A 153 12.63 -7.33 -15.54
N LEU A 154 11.42 -7.89 -15.56
CA LEU A 154 10.27 -7.35 -16.25
C LEU A 154 9.58 -6.28 -15.39
N LEU A 155 8.83 -5.39 -16.03
CA LEU A 155 8.01 -4.42 -15.30
C LEU A 155 6.83 -5.12 -14.62
N PRO A 156 6.62 -4.90 -13.31
CA PRO A 156 5.42 -5.36 -12.64
C PRO A 156 4.22 -4.49 -13.02
N THR A 157 3.01 -4.92 -12.64
CA THR A 157 1.82 -4.08 -12.74
C THR A 157 1.69 -3.21 -11.51
N THR A 158 1.20 -2.00 -11.70
CA THR A 158 0.94 -1.03 -10.64
C THR A 158 -0.31 -1.38 -9.82
N ARG A 159 -0.31 -1.03 -8.53
CA ARG A 159 -1.44 -1.30 -7.61
C ARG A 159 -2.01 -0.06 -6.93
N TYR A 160 -1.17 0.89 -6.52
CA TYR A 160 -1.56 2.07 -5.75
C TYR A 160 -1.31 3.39 -6.49
N VAL A 161 -1.09 3.34 -7.80
CA VAL A 161 -0.88 4.55 -8.60
C VAL A 161 -2.21 5.28 -8.82
N TYR A 162 -2.20 6.59 -8.55
CA TYR A 162 -3.22 7.53 -8.97
C TYR A 162 -2.73 8.30 -10.19
N ILE A 163 -3.46 8.21 -11.31
CA ILE A 163 -3.19 8.98 -12.53
C ILE A 163 -3.92 10.32 -12.41
N ASN A 164 -3.24 11.43 -12.68
CA ASN A 164 -3.88 12.75 -12.75
C ASN A 164 -4.37 12.97 -14.18
N ASP A 165 -5.69 12.91 -14.40
CA ASP A 165 -6.33 13.40 -15.64
C ASP A 165 -6.79 14.86 -15.47
#